data_AF-A0A1V4R594-F1
#
_entry.id   AF-A0A1V4R594-F1
#
_cell.length_a   1.000
_cell.length_b   1.000
_cell.length_c   1.000
_cell.angle_alpha   90.00
_cell.angle_beta   90.00
_cell.angle_gamma   90.00
#
_symmetry.space_group_name_H-M   'P 1'
#
loop_
_entity.id
_entity.type
_entity.pdbx_description
1 polymer ?
#
loop_
_entity_poly.entity_id
_entity_poly.type
_entity_poly.pdbx_seq_one_letter_code
_entity_poly.pdbx_strand_id
1 'polypeptide(L)'
;MNKKTVIEDFREFIGDRKFSTILADPPWQFQNRTGKMAPEHKRLSRYSTMKLEEIKSIPVHEVVTEPAHLYLWVPNALLSEGLEVMKAWGFTYKTNMIWYKVRKDGGPDRRGVGFYFRNVTEVILFGVRGKKARTLQPARSLENIIIQRKREHSRKPDEQYEVIESCSRGPFLEMFARGSRPNWVCWGNQADSYFPEWDTYKNHSQNNLIDEQKDLFDKIMPHRQR
;
A
#
# COMPACT_ATOMS: atom_id res chain seq x y z
N MET A 1 29.48 -2.66 -6.45
CA MET A 1 28.71 -1.95 -5.40
C MET A 1 27.93 -2.98 -4.60
N ASN A 2 28.05 -2.97 -3.27
CA ASN A 2 27.22 -3.83 -2.42
C ASN A 2 25.75 -3.39 -2.56
N LYS A 3 24.86 -4.37 -2.71
CA LYS A 3 23.41 -4.12 -2.76
C LYS A 3 22.95 -3.70 -1.36
N LYS A 4 22.36 -2.51 -1.23
CA LYS A 4 21.77 -2.04 0.04
C LYS A 4 20.73 -3.04 0.53
N THR A 5 20.72 -3.28 1.84
CA THR A 5 19.64 -4.03 2.49
C THR A 5 18.34 -3.22 2.48
N VAL A 6 17.21 -3.88 2.66
CA VAL A 6 15.90 -3.19 2.73
C VAL A 6 15.84 -2.17 3.87
N ILE A 7 16.55 -2.43 4.97
CA ILE A 7 16.59 -1.53 6.14
C ILE A 7 17.39 -0.26 5.81
N GLU A 8 18.55 -0.41 5.17
CA GLU A 8 19.39 0.71 4.75
C GLU A 8 18.66 1.58 3.72
N ASP A 9 18.06 0.94 2.71
CA ASP A 9 17.28 1.63 1.68
C ASP A 9 16.10 2.40 2.29
N PHE A 10 15.34 1.76 3.19
CA PHE A 10 14.24 2.39 3.89
C PHE A 10 14.69 3.60 4.72
N ARG A 11 15.75 3.45 5.53
CA ARG A 11 16.25 4.55 6.38
C ARG A 11 16.77 5.72 5.56
N GLU A 12 17.54 5.45 4.52
CA GLU A 12 18.06 6.49 3.63
C GLU A 12 16.94 7.22 2.89
N PHE A 13 15.97 6.48 2.37
CA PHE A 13 14.82 7.09 1.73
C PHE A 13 14.07 7.99 2.70
N ILE A 14 13.74 7.49 3.89
CA ILE A 14 12.89 8.24 4.84
C ILE A 14 13.60 9.47 5.41
N GLY A 15 14.87 9.37 5.76
CA GLY A 15 15.61 10.42 6.47
C GLY A 15 14.98 10.74 7.83
N ASP A 16 14.86 12.03 8.17
CA ASP A 16 14.31 12.49 9.45
C ASP A 16 12.78 12.62 9.47
N ARG A 17 12.09 12.25 8.39
CA ARG A 17 10.64 12.41 8.26
C ARG A 17 9.88 11.50 9.23
N LYS A 18 8.74 12.00 9.73
CA LYS A 18 7.82 11.25 10.59
C LYS A 18 6.42 11.25 9.99
N PHE A 19 5.73 10.11 10.12
CA PHE A 19 4.41 9.89 9.53
C PHE A 19 3.38 9.54 10.60
N SER A 20 2.18 10.11 10.45
CA SER A 20 1.05 9.79 11.32
C SER A 20 0.24 8.61 10.79
N THR A 21 0.34 8.30 9.50
CA THR A 21 -0.41 7.20 8.88
C THR A 21 0.44 6.47 7.85
N ILE A 22 0.46 5.15 7.96
CA ILE A 22 1.16 4.24 7.05
C ILE A 22 0.13 3.40 6.29
N LEU A 23 0.26 3.31 4.97
CA LEU A 23 -0.35 2.28 4.13
C LEU A 23 0.76 1.37 3.63
N ALA A 24 0.62 0.05 3.75
CA ALA A 24 1.63 -0.89 3.27
C ALA A 24 1.00 -2.07 2.53
N ASP A 25 1.56 -2.45 1.38
CA ASP A 25 1.26 -3.70 0.66
C ASP A 25 2.55 -4.50 0.42
N PRO A 26 3.09 -5.17 1.46
CA PRO A 26 4.33 -5.93 1.33
C PRO A 26 4.25 -7.00 0.24
N PRO A 27 5.36 -7.31 -0.46
CA PRO A 27 5.40 -8.35 -1.48
C PRO A 27 5.48 -9.74 -0.82
N TRP A 28 4.40 -10.18 -0.17
CA TRP A 28 4.36 -11.40 0.64
C TRP A 28 4.83 -12.66 -0.09
N GLN A 29 5.77 -13.40 0.51
CA GLN A 29 6.12 -14.74 0.07
C GLN A 29 5.20 -15.80 0.69
N PHE A 30 4.57 -16.62 -0.15
CA PHE A 30 3.77 -17.76 0.32
C PHE A 30 4.67 -18.98 0.57
N GLN A 31 4.44 -19.70 1.67
CA GLN A 31 5.20 -20.91 2.01
C GLN A 31 4.92 -22.08 1.03
N ASN A 32 3.69 -22.21 0.56
CA ASN A 32 3.30 -23.28 -0.37
C ASN A 32 3.70 -22.94 -1.81
N ARG A 33 4.84 -23.47 -2.24
CA ARG A 33 5.40 -23.32 -3.61
C ARG A 33 4.75 -24.22 -4.66
N THR A 34 4.00 -25.24 -4.25
CA THR A 34 3.34 -26.20 -5.14
C THR A 34 1.88 -25.80 -5.38
N GLY A 35 1.59 -25.24 -6.56
CA GLY A 35 0.24 -24.93 -7.02
C GLY A 35 0.10 -23.58 -7.72
N LYS A 36 -1.05 -23.37 -8.39
CA LYS A 36 -1.38 -22.17 -9.21
C LYS A 36 -1.42 -20.84 -8.44
N MET A 37 -1.14 -20.82 -7.13
CA MET A 37 -1.11 -19.63 -6.28
C MET A 37 0.30 -19.11 -5.99
N ALA A 38 1.34 -19.91 -6.22
CA ALA A 38 2.70 -19.45 -6.03
C ALA A 38 3.04 -18.41 -7.13
N PRO A 39 3.50 -17.19 -6.79
CA PRO A 39 3.99 -16.24 -7.79
C PRO A 39 5.17 -16.79 -8.61
N GLU A 40 5.80 -17.87 -8.14
CA GLU A 40 6.88 -18.60 -8.81
C GLU A 40 6.39 -19.64 -9.84
N HIS A 41 5.07 -19.87 -10.00
CA HIS A 41 4.55 -20.68 -11.11
C HIS A 41 4.77 -19.90 -12.41
N LYS A 42 5.45 -20.52 -13.41
CA LYS A 42 6.01 -19.99 -14.69
C LYS A 42 5.21 -18.96 -15.53
N ARG A 43 4.04 -18.49 -15.10
CA ARG A 43 3.25 -17.37 -15.68
C ARG A 43 3.12 -16.13 -14.78
N LEU A 44 3.62 -16.15 -13.53
CA LEU A 44 3.42 -15.11 -12.50
C LEU A 44 4.72 -14.43 -12.02
N SER A 45 5.89 -14.82 -12.55
CA SER A 45 7.24 -14.33 -12.22
C SER A 45 7.47 -12.87 -12.65
N ARG A 46 6.76 -11.91 -12.05
CA ARG A 46 6.93 -10.48 -12.38
C ARG A 46 7.45 -9.63 -11.22
N TYR A 47 7.43 -10.11 -9.97
CA TYR A 47 7.93 -9.35 -8.81
C TYR A 47 8.63 -10.25 -7.79
N SER A 48 9.76 -9.79 -7.24
CA SER A 48 10.44 -10.46 -6.12
C SER A 48 9.57 -10.39 -4.87
N THR A 49 9.22 -11.55 -4.31
CA THR A 49 8.58 -11.63 -3.00
C THR A 49 9.61 -11.47 -1.88
N MET A 50 9.18 -11.06 -0.70
CA MET A 50 9.97 -10.85 0.49
C MET A 50 9.55 -11.84 1.58
N LYS A 51 10.53 -12.40 2.30
CA LYS A 51 10.26 -13.31 3.43
C LYS A 51 9.62 -12.54 4.57
N LEU A 52 8.83 -13.24 5.38
CA LEU A 52 8.19 -12.66 6.57
C LEU A 52 9.18 -11.91 7.48
N GLU A 53 10.33 -12.52 7.77
CA GLU A 53 11.36 -11.90 8.62
C GLU A 53 11.99 -10.65 8.01
N GLU A 54 12.09 -10.58 6.68
CA GLU A 54 12.56 -9.36 5.99
C GLU A 54 11.51 -8.24 6.05
N ILE A 55 10.21 -8.57 5.99
CA ILE A 55 9.14 -7.58 6.15
C ILE A 55 9.12 -7.06 7.61
N LYS A 56 9.22 -7.97 8.59
CA LYS A 56 9.24 -7.64 10.02
C LYS A 56 10.43 -6.78 10.42
N SER A 57 11.57 -6.92 9.74
CA SER A 57 12.80 -6.20 10.09
C SER A 57 12.81 -4.73 9.66
N ILE A 58 11.87 -4.29 8.82
CA ILE A 58 11.75 -2.88 8.42
C ILE A 58 11.41 -2.04 9.67
N PRO A 59 12.20 -1.01 9.99
CA PRO A 59 12.06 -0.27 11.25
C PRO A 59 10.95 0.80 11.17
N VAL A 60 9.71 0.40 10.85
CA VAL A 60 8.58 1.35 10.70
C VAL A 60 8.31 2.12 12.00
N HIS A 61 8.53 1.49 13.15
CA HIS A 61 8.39 2.16 14.45
C HIS A 61 9.33 3.36 14.63
N GLU A 62 10.46 3.43 13.90
CA GLU A 62 11.40 4.54 13.95
C GLU A 62 10.88 5.76 13.18
N VAL A 63 9.90 5.64 12.28
CA VAL A 63 9.50 6.71 11.35
C VAL A 63 8.07 7.21 11.56
N VAL A 64 7.43 6.81 12.65
CA VAL A 64 6.03 7.19 12.94
C VAL A 64 5.95 8.17 14.10
N THR A 65 4.92 9.00 14.09
CA THR A 65 4.53 9.82 15.24
C THR A 65 3.75 9.01 16.27
N GLU A 66 3.47 9.59 17.43
CA GLU A 66 2.46 9.07 18.36
C GLU A 66 1.43 10.16 18.65
N PRO A 67 0.14 9.96 18.32
CA PRO A 67 -0.47 8.74 17.77
C PRO A 67 -0.14 8.49 16.29
N ALA A 68 -0.22 7.22 15.87
CA ALA A 68 -0.15 6.83 14.46
C ALA A 68 -1.08 5.66 14.10
N HIS A 69 -1.42 5.57 12.82
CA HIS A 69 -2.23 4.49 12.23
C HIS A 69 -1.43 3.67 11.21
N LEU A 70 -1.75 2.38 11.12
CA LEU A 70 -1.24 1.46 10.11
C LEU A 70 -2.42 0.78 9.41
N TYR A 71 -2.41 0.86 8.09
CA TYR A 71 -3.26 0.10 7.17
C TYR A 71 -2.36 -0.88 6.43
N LEU A 72 -2.48 -2.18 6.73
CA LEU A 72 -1.61 -3.22 6.19
C LEU A 72 -2.41 -4.19 5.32
N TRP A 73 -2.13 -4.23 4.03
CA TRP A 73 -2.69 -5.23 3.13
C TRP A 73 -2.10 -6.61 3.42
N VAL A 74 -2.99 -7.59 3.60
CA VAL A 74 -2.62 -8.97 3.92
C VAL A 74 -3.46 -9.93 3.09
N PRO A 75 -2.84 -10.86 2.34
CA PRO A 75 -3.56 -11.95 1.70
C PRO A 75 -4.31 -12.78 2.74
N ASN A 76 -5.52 -13.25 2.42
CA ASN A 76 -6.35 -14.03 3.36
C ASN A 76 -5.61 -15.21 4.03
N ALA A 77 -4.70 -15.85 3.29
CA ALA A 77 -3.94 -17.01 3.77
C ALA A 77 -2.77 -16.66 4.70
N LEU A 78 -2.42 -15.38 4.85
CA LEU A 78 -1.27 -14.89 5.63
C LEU A 78 -1.70 -13.97 6.77
N LEU A 79 -2.94 -14.12 7.25
CA LEU A 79 -3.52 -13.25 8.27
C LEU A 79 -2.72 -13.28 9.58
N SER A 80 -2.25 -14.46 9.99
CA SER A 80 -1.38 -14.65 11.16
C SER A 80 -0.08 -13.84 11.03
N GLU A 81 0.57 -13.96 9.89
CA GLU A 81 1.82 -13.29 9.55
C GLU A 81 1.65 -11.76 9.49
N GLY A 82 0.50 -11.30 8.96
CA GLY A 82 0.12 -9.89 9.00
C GLY A 82 0.07 -9.31 10.41
N LEU A 83 -0.52 -10.05 11.36
CA LEU A 83 -0.57 -9.64 12.77
C LEU A 83 0.84 -9.62 13.41
N GLU A 84 1.71 -10.57 13.04
CA GLU A 84 3.12 -10.54 13.46
C GLU A 84 3.86 -9.31 12.95
N VAL A 85 3.65 -8.94 11.68
CA VAL A 85 4.24 -7.72 11.09
C VAL A 85 3.77 -6.47 11.83
N MET A 86 2.46 -6.33 12.09
CA MET A 86 1.94 -5.19 12.86
C MET A 86 2.62 -5.08 14.23
N LYS A 87 2.77 -6.22 14.93
CA LYS A 87 3.42 -6.26 16.24
C LYS A 87 4.90 -5.87 16.12
N ALA A 88 5.63 -6.41 15.15
CA ALA A 88 7.05 -6.09 14.91
C ALA A 88 7.27 -4.60 14.58
N TRP A 89 6.35 -4.00 13.83
CA TRP A 89 6.35 -2.58 13.51
C TRP A 89 5.82 -1.69 14.65
N GLY A 90 5.47 -2.27 15.80
CA GLY A 90 5.07 -1.52 16.99
C GLY A 90 3.63 -0.99 16.96
N PHE A 91 2.74 -1.63 16.20
CA PHE A 91 1.31 -1.34 16.14
C PHE A 91 0.48 -2.41 16.84
N THR A 92 -0.56 -1.98 17.54
CA THR A 92 -1.58 -2.87 18.10
C THR A 92 -2.75 -2.98 17.14
N TYR A 93 -3.07 -4.19 16.70
CA TYR A 93 -4.27 -4.47 15.90
C TYR A 93 -5.55 -4.01 16.61
N LYS A 94 -6.49 -3.43 15.87
CA LYS A 94 -7.79 -2.98 16.37
C LYS A 94 -8.97 -3.53 15.59
N THR A 95 -8.90 -3.48 14.27
CA THR A 95 -9.96 -3.99 13.38
C THR A 95 -9.38 -4.23 11.99
N ASN A 96 -10.20 -4.65 11.04
CA ASN A 96 -9.83 -4.79 9.65
C ASN A 96 -10.90 -4.20 8.73
N MET A 97 -10.49 -3.87 7.52
CA MET A 97 -11.37 -3.59 6.38
C MET A 97 -11.23 -4.69 5.34
N ILE A 98 -12.30 -4.93 4.57
CA ILE A 98 -12.34 -5.95 3.53
C ILE A 98 -12.51 -5.30 2.18
N TRP A 99 -11.62 -5.58 1.22
CA TRP A 99 -11.95 -5.36 -0.18
C TRP A 99 -12.72 -6.56 -0.71
N TYR A 100 -14.01 -6.36 -0.97
CA TYR A 100 -14.85 -7.33 -1.64
C TYR A 100 -14.80 -7.10 -3.15
N LYS A 101 -14.29 -8.11 -3.86
CA LYS A 101 -14.12 -8.10 -5.31
C LYS A 101 -15.40 -8.52 -5.98
N VAL A 102 -15.99 -7.60 -6.73
CA VAL A 102 -17.25 -7.82 -7.43
C VAL A 102 -17.09 -7.86 -8.95
N ARG A 103 -18.10 -8.40 -9.62
CA ARG A 103 -18.31 -8.30 -11.07
C ARG A 103 -19.16 -7.06 -11.41
N LYS A 104 -19.49 -6.87 -12.69
CA LYS A 104 -20.38 -5.78 -13.13
C LYS A 104 -21.79 -5.85 -12.52
N ASP A 105 -22.25 -7.06 -12.20
CA ASP A 105 -23.57 -7.31 -11.62
C ASP A 105 -23.60 -7.21 -10.08
N GLY A 106 -22.49 -6.76 -9.45
CA GLY A 106 -22.37 -6.69 -7.98
C GLY A 106 -22.14 -8.04 -7.29
N GLY A 107 -22.22 -9.15 -8.01
CA GLY A 107 -21.92 -10.48 -7.48
C GLY A 107 -20.42 -10.74 -7.30
N PRO A 108 -20.03 -11.80 -6.57
CA PRO A 108 -18.64 -12.09 -6.23
C PRO A 108 -17.76 -12.38 -7.46
N ASP A 109 -16.52 -11.91 -7.45
CA ASP A 109 -15.52 -12.20 -8.49
C ASP A 109 -15.05 -13.67 -8.42
N ARG A 110 -15.77 -14.56 -9.10
CA ARG A 110 -15.52 -16.02 -9.13
C ARG A 110 -14.18 -16.44 -9.75
N ARG A 111 -13.34 -15.49 -10.18
CA ARG A 111 -12.03 -15.73 -10.80
C ARG A 111 -10.90 -15.87 -9.79
N GLY A 112 -11.14 -15.58 -8.51
CA GLY A 112 -10.17 -15.76 -7.43
C GLY A 112 -9.64 -17.18 -7.34
N VAL A 113 -8.34 -17.34 -7.11
CA VAL A 113 -7.72 -18.64 -6.82
C VAL A 113 -7.51 -18.75 -5.31
N GLY A 114 -7.82 -19.90 -4.73
CA GLY A 114 -7.59 -20.23 -3.33
C GLY A 114 -7.58 -21.74 -3.14
N PHE A 115 -6.80 -22.23 -2.17
CA PHE A 115 -6.65 -23.67 -1.91
C PHE A 115 -7.90 -24.30 -1.28
N TYR A 116 -8.60 -23.55 -0.42
CA TYR A 116 -9.79 -24.01 0.30
C TYR A 116 -11.07 -23.33 -0.21
N PHE A 117 -11.03 -22.01 -0.39
CA PHE A 117 -12.14 -21.21 -0.90
C PHE A 117 -11.70 -20.31 -2.05
N ARG A 118 -12.62 -19.93 -2.93
CA ARG A 118 -12.36 -18.93 -3.95
C ARG A 118 -12.16 -17.56 -3.30
N ASN A 119 -10.96 -16.99 -3.42
CA ASN A 119 -10.65 -15.69 -2.84
C ASN A 119 -11.34 -14.55 -3.60
N VAL A 120 -12.49 -14.11 -3.09
CA VAL A 120 -13.23 -12.94 -3.58
C VAL A 120 -13.02 -11.72 -2.68
N THR A 121 -12.20 -11.84 -1.65
CA THR A 121 -11.84 -10.78 -0.70
C THR A 121 -10.34 -10.61 -0.57
N GLU A 122 -9.91 -9.44 -0.14
CA GLU A 122 -8.59 -9.19 0.47
C GLU A 122 -8.77 -8.35 1.75
N VAL A 123 -7.84 -8.48 2.70
CA VAL A 123 -7.92 -7.82 4.01
C VAL A 123 -6.95 -6.66 4.09
N ILE A 124 -7.40 -5.55 4.67
CA ILE A 124 -6.57 -4.47 5.20
C ILE A 124 -6.66 -4.53 6.72
N LEU A 125 -5.57 -4.87 7.40
CA LEU A 125 -5.51 -4.79 8.85
C LEU A 125 -5.34 -3.32 9.27
N PHE A 126 -6.09 -2.91 10.28
CA PHE A 126 -5.97 -1.59 10.90
C PHE A 126 -5.38 -1.70 12.30
N GLY A 127 -4.26 -1.00 12.49
CA GLY A 127 -3.54 -0.94 13.76
C GLY A 127 -3.27 0.47 14.20
N VAL A 128 -3.03 0.64 15.50
CA VAL A 128 -2.73 1.93 16.10
C VAL A 128 -1.50 1.87 16.98
N ARG A 129 -0.80 3.00 17.08
CA ARG A 129 0.33 3.24 17.97
C ARG A 129 0.10 4.51 18.78
N GLY A 130 0.50 4.51 20.04
CA GLY A 130 0.37 5.65 20.95
C GLY A 130 -1.02 5.80 21.60
N LYS A 131 -1.15 6.78 22.50
CA LYS A 131 -2.40 7.06 23.22
C LYS A 131 -3.34 7.92 22.36
N LYS A 132 -4.65 7.78 22.58
CA LYS A 132 -5.70 8.55 21.89
C LYS A 132 -5.68 8.45 20.36
N ALA A 133 -5.17 7.33 19.82
CA ALA A 133 -5.11 7.01 18.40
C ALA A 133 -6.46 6.50 17.83
N ARG A 134 -7.57 7.20 18.13
CA ARG A 134 -8.85 6.92 17.48
C ARG A 134 -8.86 7.55 16.07
N THR A 135 -9.53 6.87 15.15
CA THR A 135 -9.85 7.42 13.83
C THR A 135 -10.63 8.74 13.94
N LEU A 136 -10.51 9.55 12.88
CA LEU A 136 -11.29 10.77 12.68
C LEU A 136 -12.78 10.44 12.56
N GLN A 137 -13.62 11.46 12.72
CA GLN A 137 -15.06 11.32 12.76
C GLN A 137 -15.68 10.59 11.55
N PRO A 138 -15.20 10.77 10.30
CA PRO A 138 -15.73 10.05 9.14
C PRO A 138 -15.69 8.51 9.27
N ALA A 139 -14.70 7.95 9.96
CA ALA A 139 -14.57 6.50 10.13
C ALA A 139 -15.72 5.85 10.90
N ARG A 140 -16.53 6.63 11.64
CA ARG A 140 -17.59 6.11 12.51
C ARG A 140 -18.87 5.77 11.76
N SER A 141 -19.03 6.31 10.55
CA SER A 141 -20.17 6.07 9.67
C SER A 141 -19.81 5.19 8.47
N LEU A 142 -18.54 4.82 8.32
CA LEU A 142 -18.09 3.95 7.23
C LEU A 142 -18.15 2.49 7.67
N GLU A 143 -18.73 1.66 6.81
CA GLU A 143 -18.59 0.22 6.92
C GLU A 143 -17.14 -0.20 6.65
N ASN A 144 -16.71 -1.27 7.29
CA ASN A 144 -15.36 -1.81 7.11
C ASN A 144 -15.21 -2.63 5.82
N ILE A 145 -15.80 -2.15 4.71
CA ILE A 145 -15.80 -2.83 3.41
C ILE A 145 -15.61 -1.84 2.27
N ILE A 146 -14.78 -2.23 1.30
CA ILE A 146 -14.62 -1.56 0.01
C ILE A 146 -15.16 -2.53 -1.04
N ILE A 147 -16.23 -2.16 -1.74
CA ILE A 147 -16.84 -3.01 -2.77
C ILE A 147 -16.38 -2.52 -4.14
N GLN A 148 -15.40 -3.20 -4.73
CA GLN A 148 -14.83 -2.76 -5.99
C GLN A 148 -14.40 -3.90 -6.91
N ARG A 149 -14.47 -3.66 -8.23
CA ARG A 149 -14.05 -4.65 -9.24
C ARG A 149 -12.53 -4.77 -9.28
N LYS A 150 -12.03 -5.98 -9.57
CA LYS A 150 -10.60 -6.21 -9.81
C LYS A 150 -10.14 -5.47 -11.08
N ARG A 151 -8.99 -4.80 -10.98
CA ARG A 151 -8.33 -4.08 -12.09
C ARG A 151 -7.12 -4.87 -12.58
N GLU A 152 -6.05 -4.19 -13.01
CA GLU A 152 -4.80 -4.83 -13.39
C GLU A 152 -4.24 -5.72 -12.26
N HIS A 153 -3.33 -6.61 -12.62
CA HIS A 153 -2.93 -7.67 -11.70
C HIS A 153 -2.32 -7.12 -10.40
N SER A 154 -2.88 -7.54 -9.27
CA SER A 154 -2.42 -7.15 -7.93
C SER A 154 -2.53 -5.64 -7.66
N ARG A 155 -3.37 -4.90 -8.39
CA ARG A 155 -3.69 -3.50 -8.10
C ARG A 155 -4.83 -3.42 -7.08
N LYS A 156 -4.59 -2.71 -5.98
CA LYS A 156 -5.57 -2.41 -4.92
C LYS A 156 -6.57 -1.33 -5.38
N PRO A 157 -7.78 -1.24 -4.77
CA PRO A 157 -8.75 -0.19 -5.10
C PRO A 157 -8.21 1.19 -4.71
N ASP A 158 -8.30 2.18 -5.59
CA ASP A 158 -7.87 3.57 -5.28
C ASP A 158 -8.78 4.20 -4.21
N GLU A 159 -9.99 3.69 -4.03
CA GLU A 159 -10.96 4.14 -3.05
C GLU A 159 -10.42 4.01 -1.60
N GLN A 160 -9.43 3.15 -1.39
CA GLN A 160 -8.73 3.03 -0.10
C GLN A 160 -8.15 4.37 0.37
N TYR A 161 -7.66 5.20 -0.56
CA TYR A 161 -6.92 6.39 -0.17
C TYR A 161 -7.85 7.48 0.36
N GLU A 162 -9.01 7.67 -0.27
CA GLU A 162 -10.03 8.61 0.21
C GLU A 162 -10.56 8.19 1.59
N VAL A 163 -10.76 6.88 1.79
CA VAL A 163 -11.12 6.35 3.11
C VAL A 163 -10.01 6.63 4.12
N ILE A 164 -8.74 6.37 3.79
CA ILE A 164 -7.63 6.57 4.74
C ILE A 164 -7.44 8.06 5.07
N GLU A 165 -7.45 8.93 4.06
CA GLU A 165 -7.26 10.38 4.21
C GLU A 165 -8.40 11.03 5.01
N SER A 166 -9.64 10.58 4.86
CA SER A 166 -10.78 11.06 5.65
C SER A 166 -10.78 10.52 7.08
N CYS A 167 -10.23 9.33 7.30
CA CYS A 167 -10.29 8.63 8.59
C CYS A 167 -9.06 8.83 9.48
N SER A 168 -7.96 9.32 8.92
CA SER A 168 -6.66 9.39 9.60
C SER A 168 -5.94 10.70 9.34
N ARG A 169 -5.00 11.05 10.24
CA ARG A 169 -4.18 12.25 10.10
C ARG A 169 -2.95 11.95 9.25
N GLY A 170 -2.55 12.90 8.40
CA GLY A 170 -1.22 12.90 7.81
C GLY A 170 -0.13 13.35 8.81
N PRO A 171 1.15 13.37 8.41
CA PRO A 171 1.69 13.00 7.09
C PRO A 171 1.50 11.52 6.74
N PHE A 172 1.36 11.20 5.45
CA PHE A 172 1.07 9.85 4.94
C PHE A 172 2.30 9.22 4.26
N LEU A 173 2.59 7.95 4.57
CA LEU A 173 3.59 7.12 3.89
C LEU A 173 2.90 5.90 3.27
N GLU A 174 3.14 5.67 1.98
CA GLU A 174 2.82 4.42 1.29
C GLU A 174 4.09 3.60 1.12
N MET A 175 4.12 2.42 1.72
CA MET A 175 5.22 1.46 1.61
C MET A 175 4.91 0.41 0.56
N PHE A 176 5.94 0.03 -0.19
CA PHE A 176 5.85 -0.85 -1.36
C PHE A 176 4.96 -0.28 -2.48
N ALA A 177 4.97 1.06 -2.61
CA ALA A 177 4.22 1.78 -3.62
C ALA A 177 4.67 1.40 -5.04
N ARG A 178 3.72 1.42 -5.98
CA ARG A 178 3.97 1.17 -7.42
C ARG A 178 3.93 2.43 -8.28
N GLY A 179 3.71 3.59 -7.65
CA GLY A 179 3.64 4.89 -8.29
C GLY A 179 3.55 5.99 -7.24
N SER A 180 3.63 7.23 -7.67
CA SER A 180 3.46 8.40 -6.82
C SER A 180 1.99 8.75 -6.63
N ARG A 181 1.67 9.38 -5.50
CA ARG A 181 0.34 9.90 -5.21
C ARG A 181 0.42 11.26 -4.53
N PRO A 182 -0.39 12.25 -4.94
CA PRO A 182 -0.47 13.53 -4.24
C PRO A 182 -0.76 13.30 -2.76
N ASN A 183 -0.10 14.07 -1.88
CA ASN A 183 -0.21 13.99 -0.41
C ASN A 183 0.44 12.77 0.26
N TRP A 184 1.03 11.85 -0.51
CA TRP A 184 1.72 10.67 0.01
C TRP A 184 3.20 10.71 -0.29
N VAL A 185 4.01 10.35 0.70
CA VAL A 185 5.37 9.90 0.44
C VAL A 185 5.30 8.44 0.03
N CYS A 186 5.89 8.05 -1.10
CA CYS A 186 5.79 6.71 -1.65
C CYS A 186 7.18 6.05 -1.66
N TRP A 187 7.36 4.98 -0.88
CA TRP A 187 8.57 4.17 -0.87
C TRP A 187 8.30 2.83 -1.56
N GLY A 188 9.13 2.43 -2.54
CA GLY A 188 9.01 1.12 -3.19
C GLY A 188 9.93 0.99 -4.41
N ASN A 189 10.26 -0.26 -4.77
CA ASN A 189 11.19 -0.62 -5.86
C ASN A 189 10.79 -0.11 -7.27
N GLN A 190 9.63 0.53 -7.43
CA GLN A 190 9.12 1.04 -8.71
C GLN A 190 8.63 2.50 -8.64
N ALA A 191 8.82 3.19 -7.51
CA ALA A 191 8.28 4.55 -7.32
C ALA A 191 8.92 5.60 -8.25
N ASP A 192 10.14 5.35 -8.73
CA ASP A 192 10.90 6.29 -9.57
C ASP A 192 10.84 6.00 -11.08
N SER A 193 10.21 4.92 -11.56
CA SER A 193 10.26 4.53 -12.99
C SER A 193 9.08 3.67 -13.44
N TYR A 194 7.90 4.27 -13.58
CA TYR A 194 6.80 3.65 -14.35
C TYR A 194 6.61 4.39 -15.68
N PHE A 195 7.21 3.84 -16.75
CA PHE A 195 6.71 4.00 -18.12
C PHE A 195 6.15 2.64 -18.54
N PRO A 196 4.83 2.50 -18.80
CA PRO A 196 4.31 1.29 -19.39
C PRO A 196 4.83 1.15 -20.83
N GLU A 197 5.59 0.09 -21.12
CA GLU A 197 6.03 -0.26 -22.48
C GLU A 197 4.91 -0.85 -23.37
N TRP A 198 3.65 -0.49 -23.13
CA TRP A 198 2.50 -0.94 -23.92
C TRP A 198 1.44 0.16 -23.97
N ASP A 199 0.73 0.25 -25.10
CA ASP A 199 -0.24 1.31 -25.37
C ASP A 199 -1.27 1.46 -24.24
N THR A 200 -1.16 2.55 -23.49
CA THR A 200 -2.10 2.94 -22.44
C THR A 200 -3.28 3.72 -23.02
N TYR A 201 -4.49 3.43 -22.53
CA TYR A 201 -5.73 4.10 -22.97
C TYR A 201 -5.90 5.49 -22.34
N LYS A 202 -6.66 6.35 -23.05
CA LYS A 202 -7.01 7.77 -22.82
C LYS A 202 -7.51 8.22 -21.43
N ASN A 203 -7.58 7.36 -20.41
CA ASN A 203 -8.06 7.73 -19.07
C ASN A 203 -7.09 7.23 -17.98
N HIS A 204 -5.81 7.57 -18.11
CA HIS A 204 -4.85 7.44 -17.00
C HIS A 204 -4.80 8.75 -16.20
N SER A 205 -4.51 8.65 -14.90
CA SER A 205 -4.37 9.75 -13.93
C SER A 205 -3.24 10.76 -14.23
N GLN A 206 -2.65 10.71 -15.43
CA GLN A 206 -1.62 11.62 -15.92
C GLN A 206 -2.10 12.52 -17.08
N ASN A 207 -3.31 12.35 -17.61
CA ASN A 207 -3.71 13.08 -18.81
C ASN A 207 -3.80 14.61 -18.67
N ASN A 208 -3.76 15.15 -17.45
CA ASN A 208 -3.76 16.60 -17.22
C ASN A 208 -2.51 17.11 -16.49
N LEU A 209 -1.48 16.29 -16.25
CA LEU A 209 -0.34 16.69 -15.40
C LEU A 209 0.87 17.23 -16.16
N ILE A 210 0.86 17.23 -17.49
CA ILE A 210 2.03 17.67 -18.26
C ILE A 210 2.07 19.20 -18.43
N ASP A 211 0.92 19.88 -18.46
CA ASP A 211 0.87 21.34 -18.66
C ASP A 211 0.78 22.14 -17.35
N GLU A 212 0.06 21.66 -16.32
CA GLU A 212 -0.10 22.41 -15.06
C GLU A 212 1.14 22.38 -14.15
N GLN A 213 1.99 21.36 -14.23
CA GLN A 213 3.18 21.25 -13.38
C GLN A 213 4.32 22.17 -13.81
N LYS A 214 4.43 22.53 -15.11
CA LYS A 214 5.39 23.54 -15.58
C LYS A 214 5.03 24.94 -15.06
N ASP A 215 3.76 25.31 -15.17
CA ASP A 215 3.27 26.63 -14.77
C ASP A 215 3.33 26.87 -13.24
N LEU A 216 3.19 25.82 -12.43
CA LEU A 216 3.26 25.94 -10.97
C LEU A 216 4.71 26.05 -10.47
N PHE A 217 5.66 25.36 -11.11
CA PHE A 217 7.08 25.45 -10.76
C PHE A 217 7.67 26.84 -11.09
N ASP A 218 7.30 27.43 -12.23
CA ASP A 218 7.76 28.77 -12.63
C ASP A 218 7.14 29.90 -11.77
N LYS A 219 5.95 29.70 -11.20
CA LYS A 219 5.28 30.66 -10.31
C LYS A 219 5.80 30.67 -8.87
N ILE A 220 6.29 29.54 -8.35
CA ILE A 220 6.68 29.40 -6.94
C ILE A 220 8.15 29.80 -6.70
N MET A 221 8.97 29.83 -7.75
CA MET A 221 10.38 30.24 -7.66
C MET A 221 10.71 31.37 -8.67
N PRO A 222 10.21 32.61 -8.48
CA PRO A 222 10.81 33.75 -9.15
C PRO A 222 12.24 33.89 -8.61
N HIS A 223 13.21 33.80 -9.53
CA HIS A 223 14.65 33.96 -9.34
C HIS A 223 15.09 34.63 -8.02
N ARG A 224 15.73 33.86 -7.13
CA ARG A 224 16.78 34.37 -6.23
C ARG A 224 18.12 34.09 -6.91
N GLN A 225 18.62 35.02 -7.72
CA GLN A 225 19.44 36.19 -7.36
C GLN A 225 20.87 35.95 -7.86
N ARG A 226 21.26 36.66 -8.92
CA ARG A 226 22.35 37.66 -8.94
C ARG A 226 22.55 38.17 -10.36
#